data_AF-K1SID5-F1
#
_entry.id   AF-K1SID5-F1
#
_cell.length_a   1.000
_cell.length_b   1.000
_cell.length_c   1.000
_cell.angle_alpha   90.00
_cell.angle_beta   90.00
_cell.angle_gamma   90.00
#
_symmetry.space_group_name_H-M   'P 1'
#
loop_
_entity.id
_entity.type
_entity.pdbx_description
1 polymer ?
#
loop_
_entity_poly.entity_id
_entity_poly.type
_entity_poly.pdbx_seq_one_letter_code
_entity_poly.pdbx_strand_id
1 'polypeptide(L)'
;MTEAELTAKGMKWVADDKLLIDFFSTDKTNLWDVIKTIIENLGRGEIYHETGIDSSNNVVCNIAIVERIGTDNGVRLRLEKNMRSISIERNVSDMITRLWAFGSDDLTVSSVNGGKAYIDSPNIEKYGVQEGYKDYSDYTSAEKLLRN
;
A
#
# COMPACT_ATOMS: atom_id res chain seq x y z
N MET A 1 -17.52 -6.56 5.75
CA MET A 1 -17.84 -5.13 6.00
C MET A 1 -18.36 -4.50 4.71
N THR A 2 -19.42 -3.70 4.80
CA THR A 2 -20.10 -3.05 3.67
C THR A 2 -19.61 -1.62 3.46
N GLU A 3 -19.92 -1.02 2.29
CA GLU A 3 -19.56 0.38 2.01
C GLU A 3 -20.16 1.37 3.02
N ALA A 4 -21.40 1.12 3.46
CA ALA A 4 -22.08 1.96 4.44
C ALA A 4 -21.35 1.95 5.80
N GLU A 5 -20.89 0.77 6.24
CA GLU A 5 -20.13 0.59 7.48
C GLU A 5 -18.77 1.29 7.43
N LEU A 6 -18.07 1.20 6.29
CA LEU A 6 -16.80 1.91 6.07
C LEU A 6 -16.96 3.43 6.04
N THR A 7 -17.98 3.90 5.33
CA THR A 7 -18.29 5.33 5.22
C THR A 7 -18.64 5.92 6.59
N ALA A 8 -19.42 5.20 7.39
CA ALA A 8 -19.74 5.61 8.76
C ALA A 8 -18.48 5.70 9.66
N LYS A 9 -17.47 4.87 9.38
CA LYS A 9 -16.17 4.89 10.06
C LYS A 9 -15.17 5.89 9.44
N GLY A 10 -15.57 6.65 8.41
CA GLY A 10 -14.72 7.64 7.74
C GLY A 10 -13.60 7.02 6.89
N MET A 11 -13.76 5.77 6.48
CA MET A 11 -12.76 5.00 5.72
C MET A 11 -13.23 4.77 4.29
N LYS A 12 -12.27 4.54 3.38
CA LYS A 12 -12.50 4.23 1.96
C LYS A 12 -11.75 2.96 1.57
N TRP A 13 -12.34 2.13 0.72
CA TRP A 13 -11.67 0.96 0.14
C TRP A 13 -10.43 1.37 -0.65
N VAL A 14 -9.36 0.56 -0.60
CA VAL A 14 -8.12 0.82 -1.37
C VAL A 14 -8.31 0.76 -2.88
N ALA A 15 -9.26 -0.07 -3.31
CA ALA A 15 -9.55 -0.29 -4.70
C ALA A 15 -11.04 -0.07 -4.94
N ASP A 16 -11.35 0.66 -6.02
CA ASP A 16 -12.68 0.64 -6.62
C ASP A 16 -12.97 -0.79 -7.13
N ASP A 17 -14.24 -1.07 -7.44
CA ASP A 17 -14.89 -2.36 -7.79
C ASP A 17 -14.24 -3.27 -8.87
N LYS A 18 -12.97 -3.06 -9.23
CA LYS A 18 -12.22 -3.78 -10.27
C LYS A 18 -10.98 -4.49 -9.74
N LEU A 19 -10.92 -4.80 -8.45
CA LEU A 19 -9.83 -5.62 -7.90
C LEU A 19 -9.96 -7.08 -8.36
N LEU A 20 -9.41 -7.39 -9.53
CA LEU A 20 -9.28 -8.76 -10.02
C LEU A 20 -8.02 -9.37 -9.40
N ILE A 21 -8.16 -10.00 -8.23
CA ILE A 21 -7.11 -10.87 -7.68
C ILE A 21 -7.24 -12.22 -8.36
N ASP A 22 -6.21 -12.64 -9.07
CA ASP A 22 -6.14 -13.99 -9.64
C ASP A 22 -5.76 -14.97 -8.52
N PHE A 23 -6.72 -15.76 -8.03
CA PHE A 23 -6.46 -16.77 -7.00
C PHE A 23 -5.97 -18.05 -7.67
N PHE A 24 -4.66 -18.30 -7.61
CA PHE A 24 -4.14 -19.64 -7.89
C PHE A 24 -4.37 -20.56 -6.69
N SER A 25 -4.52 -21.86 -6.98
CA SER A 25 -4.86 -22.97 -6.06
C SER A 25 -4.68 -22.69 -4.56
N THR A 26 -5.81 -22.52 -3.88
CA THR A 26 -5.91 -22.16 -2.44
C THR A 26 -5.95 -23.39 -1.53
N ASP A 27 -5.71 -24.59 -2.09
CA ASP A 27 -5.93 -25.88 -1.43
C ASP A 27 -4.98 -26.14 -0.25
N LYS A 28 -3.93 -25.32 -0.06
CA LYS A 28 -2.97 -25.41 1.05
C LYS A 28 -2.51 -24.07 1.62
N THR A 29 -3.18 -22.97 1.29
CA THR A 29 -2.81 -21.63 1.77
C THR A 29 -3.53 -21.32 3.06
N ASN A 30 -2.80 -20.86 4.08
CA ASN A 30 -3.42 -20.38 5.31
C ASN A 30 -4.00 -18.96 5.10
N LEU A 31 -4.85 -18.50 6.02
CA LEU A 31 -5.48 -17.17 5.91
C LEU A 31 -4.44 -16.04 5.85
N TRP A 32 -3.30 -16.21 6.52
CA TRP A 32 -2.23 -15.23 6.52
C TRP A 32 -1.53 -15.14 5.15
N ASP A 33 -1.31 -16.25 4.47
CA ASP A 33 -0.73 -16.29 3.13
C ASP A 33 -1.64 -15.60 2.12
N VAL A 34 -2.96 -15.80 2.26
CA VAL A 34 -3.97 -15.08 1.48
C VAL A 34 -3.90 -13.58 1.75
N ILE A 35 -3.90 -13.15 3.02
CA ILE A 35 -3.79 -11.73 3.38
C ILE A 35 -2.48 -11.14 2.85
N LYS A 36 -1.36 -11.84 3.00
CA LYS A 36 -0.04 -11.41 2.52
C LYS A 36 -0.04 -11.23 1.00
N THR A 37 -0.63 -12.17 0.27
CA THR A 37 -0.78 -12.10 -1.19
C THR A 37 -1.62 -10.89 -1.60
N ILE A 38 -2.68 -10.59 -0.85
CA ILE A 38 -3.50 -9.40 -1.11
C ILE A 38 -2.70 -8.11 -0.84
N ILE A 39 -1.92 -8.04 0.25
CA ILE A 39 -1.05 -6.90 0.58
C ILE A 39 -0.01 -6.70 -0.54
N GLU A 40 0.68 -7.76 -0.95
CA GLU A 40 1.73 -7.72 -1.97
C GLU A 40 1.18 -7.29 -3.34
N ASN A 41 0.00 -7.77 -3.72
CA ASN A 41 -0.63 -7.41 -4.99
C ASN A 41 -1.20 -5.99 -5.00
N LEU A 42 -1.75 -5.52 -3.87
CA LEU A 42 -2.26 -4.15 -3.75
C LEU A 42 -1.12 -3.13 -3.67
N GLY A 43 -0.01 -3.49 -3.03
CA GLY A 43 1.17 -2.64 -2.86
C GLY A 43 0.94 -1.35 -2.06
N ARG A 44 -0.29 -1.12 -1.56
CA ARG A 44 -0.72 0.09 -0.87
C ARG A 44 -1.93 -0.18 0.04
N GLY A 45 -2.13 0.72 0.99
CA GLY A 45 -3.26 0.70 1.92
C GLY A 45 -2.99 -0.01 3.24
N GLU A 46 -3.98 0.03 4.12
CA GLU A 46 -3.92 -0.42 5.50
C GLU A 46 -4.97 -1.49 5.76
N ILE A 47 -4.66 -2.42 6.68
CA ILE A 47 -5.60 -3.47 7.09
C ILE A 47 -6.39 -3.00 8.30
N TYR A 48 -7.69 -2.83 8.12
CA TYR A 48 -8.63 -2.64 9.20
C TYR A 48 -9.20 -3.99 9.62
N HIS A 49 -9.21 -4.26 10.92
CA HIS A 49 -9.90 -5.41 11.50
C HIS A 49 -10.72 -4.99 12.71
N GLU A 50 -11.88 -5.60 12.88
CA GLU A 50 -12.74 -5.44 14.04
C GLU A 50 -13.38 -6.78 14.39
N THR A 51 -13.27 -7.16 15.65
CA THR A 51 -13.93 -8.35 16.18
C THR A 51 -15.19 -7.92 16.93
N GLY A 52 -16.31 -8.53 16.60
CA GLY A 52 -17.60 -8.30 17.24
C GLY A 52 -18.34 -9.59 17.54
N ILE A 53 -19.54 -9.45 18.09
CA ILE A 53 -20.48 -10.55 18.30
C ILE A 53 -21.71 -10.26 17.44
N ASP A 54 -22.13 -11.24 16.64
CA ASP A 54 -23.35 -11.10 15.83
C ASP A 54 -24.62 -11.24 16.70
N SER A 55 -25.78 -10.98 16.09
CA SER A 55 -27.09 -11.17 16.75
C SER A 55 -27.36 -12.61 17.21
N SER A 56 -26.57 -13.57 16.73
CA SER A 56 -26.66 -15.00 17.03
C SER A 56 -25.60 -15.45 18.05
N ASN A 57 -24.92 -14.51 18.70
CA ASN A 57 -23.88 -14.74 19.70
C ASN A 57 -22.63 -15.48 19.18
N ASN A 58 -22.33 -15.35 17.88
CA ASN A 58 -21.10 -15.84 17.27
C ASN A 58 -20.04 -14.74 17.22
N VAL A 59 -18.77 -15.12 17.40
CA VAL A 59 -17.64 -14.22 17.17
C VAL A 59 -17.48 -14.01 15.68
N VAL A 60 -17.58 -12.74 15.24
CA VAL A 60 -17.39 -12.34 13.84
C VAL A 60 -16.18 -11.43 13.74
N CYS A 61 -15.31 -11.72 12.76
CA CYS A 61 -14.17 -10.89 12.42
C CYS A 61 -14.45 -10.19 11.09
N ASN A 62 -14.55 -8.86 11.12
CA ASN A 62 -14.65 -8.03 9.93
C ASN A 62 -13.25 -7.56 9.54
N ILE A 63 -12.83 -7.88 8.32
CA ILE A 63 -11.56 -7.42 7.75
C ILE A 63 -11.87 -6.55 6.53
N ALA A 64 -11.17 -5.43 6.41
CA ALA A 64 -11.17 -4.60 5.22
C ALA A 64 -9.79 -4.03 4.92
N ILE A 65 -9.57 -3.75 3.64
CA ILE A 65 -8.35 -3.11 3.17
C ILE A 65 -8.71 -1.71 2.71
N VAL A 66 -8.24 -0.72 3.46
CA VAL A 66 -8.65 0.69 3.35
C VAL A 66 -7.48 1.59 2.99
N GLU A 67 -7.72 2.71 2.32
CA GLU A 67 -6.63 3.61 1.91
C GLU A 67 -5.83 4.14 3.10
N ARG A 68 -6.55 4.40 4.21
CA ARG A 68 -6.00 4.97 5.44
C ARG A 68 -6.95 4.70 6.60
N ILE A 69 -6.38 4.36 7.75
CA ILE A 69 -7.08 4.29 9.03
C ILE A 69 -6.86 5.60 9.78
N GLY A 70 -7.95 6.12 10.36
CA GLY A 70 -7.93 7.30 11.19
C GLY A 70 -8.10 8.61 10.42
N THR A 71 -8.63 9.59 11.13
CA THR A 71 -8.97 10.93 10.63
C THR A 71 -8.24 12.00 11.46
N ASP A 72 -8.17 13.22 10.93
CA ASP A 72 -7.67 14.35 11.71
C ASP A 72 -8.67 14.70 12.80
N ASN A 73 -8.30 14.42 14.05
CA ASN A 73 -9.11 14.71 15.22
C ASN A 73 -8.94 16.16 15.73
N GLY A 74 -8.18 17.01 15.04
CA GLY A 74 -7.93 18.41 15.41
C GLY A 74 -7.01 18.60 16.62
N VAL A 75 -6.48 17.51 17.19
CA VAL A 75 -5.59 17.55 18.36
C VAL A 75 -4.14 17.75 17.92
N ARG A 76 -3.57 18.90 18.24
CA ARG A 76 -2.15 19.19 18.00
C ARG A 76 -1.31 18.74 19.20
N LEU A 77 -0.32 17.87 18.96
CA LEU A 77 0.73 17.60 19.93
C LEU A 77 1.76 18.74 19.93
N ARG A 78 2.01 19.34 21.10
CA ARG A 78 3.01 20.40 21.31
C ARG A 78 3.89 20.07 22.51
N LEU A 79 5.20 20.29 22.36
CA LEU A 79 6.21 20.08 23.42
C LEU A 79 5.85 20.80 24.72
N GLU A 80 5.38 22.03 24.63
CA GLU A 80 5.05 22.88 25.79
C GLU A 80 3.71 22.54 26.48
N LYS A 81 2.91 21.63 25.90
CA LYS A 81 1.56 21.35 26.39
C LYS A 81 1.36 19.89 26.76
N ASN A 82 1.03 19.07 25.77
CA ASN A 82 0.51 17.71 25.95
C ASN A 82 1.54 16.61 25.63
N MET A 83 2.73 16.97 25.15
CA MET A 83 3.77 16.03 24.78
C MET A 83 4.76 15.83 25.95
N ARG A 84 4.85 14.60 26.48
CA ARG A 84 5.76 14.27 27.59
C ARG A 84 7.19 13.99 27.13
N SER A 85 7.34 13.36 25.98
CA SER A 85 8.62 13.09 25.32
C SER A 85 8.40 12.86 23.83
N ILE A 86 9.45 13.11 23.05
CA ILE A 86 9.51 12.75 21.63
C ILE A 86 10.86 12.13 21.34
N SER A 87 10.86 11.01 20.64
CA SER A 87 12.04 10.42 20.02
C SER A 87 11.77 10.30 18.54
N ILE A 88 12.75 10.69 17.71
CA ILE A 88 12.64 10.62 16.26
C ILE A 88 13.80 9.77 15.78
N GLU A 89 13.49 8.56 15.33
CA GLU A 89 14.43 7.69 14.63
C GLU A 89 14.28 7.91 13.13
N ARG A 90 15.41 8.06 12.42
CA ARG A 90 15.44 8.16 10.96
C ARG A 90 16.46 7.17 10.44
N ASN A 91 16.01 6.22 9.64
CA ASN A 91 16.86 5.32 8.88
C ASN A 91 16.68 5.66 7.39
N VAL A 92 17.79 5.92 6.70
CA VAL A 92 17.82 6.29 5.27
C VAL A 92 18.60 5.30 4.42
N SER A 93 19.00 4.15 5.00
CA SER A 93 19.84 3.16 4.32
C SER A 93 19.18 2.56 3.08
N ASP A 94 17.85 2.39 3.12
CA ASP A 94 17.06 1.82 2.02
C ASP A 94 16.38 2.88 1.16
N MET A 95 16.73 4.16 1.37
CA MET A 95 16.18 5.24 0.55
C MET A 95 16.74 5.14 -0.87
N ILE A 96 15.86 5.27 -1.86
CA ILE A 96 16.25 5.37 -3.27
C ILE A 96 15.64 6.63 -3.86
N THR A 97 16.32 7.22 -4.82
CA THR A 97 15.86 8.41 -5.56
C THR A 97 15.65 8.12 -7.04
N ARG A 98 16.10 6.95 -7.50
CA ARG A 98 15.84 6.41 -8.84
C ARG A 98 15.43 4.95 -8.74
N LEU A 99 14.28 4.61 -9.33
CA LEU A 99 13.78 3.25 -9.41
C LEU A 99 13.83 2.73 -10.85
N TRP A 100 14.49 1.59 -11.03
CA TRP A 100 14.45 0.77 -12.24
C TRP A 100 13.39 -0.32 -12.07
N ALA A 101 12.24 -0.14 -12.74
CA ALA A 101 11.13 -1.08 -12.70
C ALA A 101 11.09 -1.91 -14.00
N PHE A 102 11.19 -3.23 -13.85
CA PHE A 102 11.13 -4.18 -14.97
C PHE A 102 9.84 -4.99 -14.91
N GLY A 103 9.16 -5.14 -16.05
CA GLY A 103 7.99 -6.00 -16.21
C GLY A 103 8.32 -7.29 -16.97
N SER A 104 7.28 -7.97 -17.47
CA SER A 104 7.45 -9.16 -18.31
C SER A 104 8.28 -8.86 -19.56
N ASP A 105 9.14 -9.78 -20.00
CA ASP A 105 9.92 -9.66 -21.24
C ASP A 105 10.76 -8.36 -21.35
N ASP A 106 11.48 -8.00 -20.28
CA ASP A 106 12.29 -6.77 -20.19
C ASP A 106 11.50 -5.47 -20.41
N LEU A 107 10.19 -5.50 -20.14
CA LEU A 107 9.33 -4.31 -20.23
C LEU A 107 9.80 -3.22 -19.27
N THR A 108 9.88 -1.99 -19.75
CA THR A 108 10.26 -0.81 -18.92
C THR A 108 9.21 0.29 -19.03
N VAL A 109 9.31 1.30 -18.18
CA VAL A 109 8.46 2.50 -18.25
C VAL A 109 8.84 3.46 -19.38
N SER A 110 9.87 3.16 -20.18
CA SER A 110 10.41 4.09 -21.20
C SER A 110 9.38 4.55 -22.22
N SER A 111 8.46 3.69 -22.63
CA SER A 111 7.39 4.01 -23.60
C SER A 111 6.37 5.02 -23.08
N VAL A 112 6.20 5.10 -21.75
CA VAL A 112 5.19 5.95 -21.09
C VAL A 112 5.81 7.08 -20.26
N ASN A 113 7.13 7.08 -20.09
CA ASN A 113 7.87 8.04 -19.27
C ASN A 113 8.86 8.88 -20.10
N GLY A 114 8.42 9.35 -21.26
CA GLY A 114 9.20 10.26 -22.11
C GLY A 114 10.56 9.70 -22.56
N GLY A 115 10.65 8.37 -22.76
CA GLY A 115 11.88 7.68 -23.15
C GLY A 115 12.79 7.28 -21.99
N LYS A 116 12.48 7.64 -20.74
CA LYS A 116 13.28 7.25 -19.57
C LYS A 116 12.83 5.89 -19.04
N ALA A 117 13.74 4.92 -18.96
CA ALA A 117 13.46 3.58 -18.44
C ALA A 117 13.37 3.50 -16.89
N TYR A 118 13.55 4.62 -16.19
CA TYR A 118 13.56 4.72 -14.73
C TYR A 118 12.60 5.80 -14.23
N ILE A 119 12.23 5.72 -12.96
CA ILE A 119 11.38 6.69 -12.26
C ILE A 119 12.26 7.47 -11.28
N ASP A 120 12.30 8.80 -11.44
CA ASP A 120 13.04 9.69 -10.53
C ASP A 120 12.12 10.26 -9.45
N SER A 121 12.63 10.34 -8.22
CA SER A 121 11.98 11.04 -7.12
C SER A 121 11.95 12.55 -7.38
N PRO A 122 10.85 13.25 -7.02
CA PRO A 122 10.82 14.72 -7.02
C PRO A 122 11.92 15.37 -6.17
N ASN A 123 12.52 14.62 -5.23
CA ASN A 123 13.57 15.10 -4.34
C ASN A 123 14.99 14.69 -4.78
N ILE A 124 15.17 14.17 -6.01
CA ILE A 124 16.47 13.67 -6.48
C ILE A 124 17.58 14.72 -6.45
N GLU A 125 17.28 15.98 -6.73
CA GLU A 125 18.26 17.08 -6.67
C GLU A 125 18.80 17.30 -5.24
N LYS A 126 17.98 17.03 -4.23
CA LYS A 126 18.33 17.23 -2.82
C LYS A 126 19.17 16.09 -2.27
N TYR A 127 18.93 14.87 -2.71
CA TYR A 127 19.52 13.65 -2.12
C TYR A 127 20.51 12.94 -3.05
N GLY A 128 20.68 13.41 -4.28
CA GLY A 128 21.52 12.78 -5.29
C GLY A 128 20.88 11.53 -5.88
N VAL A 129 21.61 10.82 -6.75
CA VAL A 129 21.14 9.59 -7.39
C VAL A 129 21.48 8.38 -6.49
N GLN A 130 20.45 7.68 -6.03
CA GLN A 130 20.50 6.44 -5.29
C GLN A 130 19.58 5.44 -6.01
N GLU A 131 20.15 4.38 -6.54
CA GLU A 131 19.46 3.47 -7.45
C GLU A 131 18.87 2.27 -6.69
N GLY A 132 17.61 1.98 -7.00
CA GLY A 132 16.93 0.76 -6.59
C GLY A 132 16.36 0.02 -7.80
N TYR A 133 16.16 -1.28 -7.61
CA TYR A 133 15.66 -2.17 -8.64
C TYR A 133 14.44 -2.91 -8.11
N LYS A 134 13.41 -3.03 -8.95
CA LYS A 134 12.24 -3.83 -8.62
C LYS A 134 11.75 -4.58 -9.84
N ASP A 135 11.59 -5.89 -9.65
CA ASP A 135 11.03 -6.79 -10.64
C ASP A 135 9.52 -6.93 -10.41
N TYR A 136 8.78 -6.73 -11.49
CA TYR A 136 7.34 -6.88 -11.62
C TYR A 136 7.06 -7.78 -12.83
N SER A 137 7.70 -8.94 -12.91
CA SER A 137 7.53 -9.94 -13.97
C SER A 137 6.08 -10.21 -14.39
N ASP A 138 5.12 -10.04 -13.47
CA ASP A 138 3.69 -10.27 -13.71
C ASP A 138 2.99 -9.07 -14.42
N TYR A 139 3.72 -7.99 -14.66
CA TYR A 139 3.19 -6.76 -15.26
C TYR A 139 3.50 -6.75 -16.75
N THR A 140 2.44 -6.80 -17.54
CA THR A 140 2.50 -6.82 -19.01
C THR A 140 2.24 -5.45 -19.65
N SER A 141 2.09 -4.39 -18.85
CA SER A 141 1.86 -3.01 -19.32
C SER A 141 2.80 -2.00 -18.63
N ALA A 142 3.40 -1.13 -19.44
CA ALA A 142 4.29 -0.07 -18.99
C ALA A 142 3.55 0.99 -18.15
N GLU A 143 2.26 1.21 -18.40
CA GLU A 143 1.42 2.13 -17.62
C GLU A 143 1.21 1.61 -16.20
N LYS A 144 1.05 0.28 -16.06
CA LYS A 144 0.95 -0.38 -14.77
C LYS A 144 2.25 -0.28 -13.98
N LEU A 145 3.40 -0.36 -14.67
CA LEU A 145 4.72 -0.16 -14.06
C LEU A 145 4.93 1.29 -13.59
N LEU A 146 4.42 2.30 -14.33
CA LEU A 146 4.58 3.71 -13.99
C LEU A 146 3.64 4.20 -12.87
N ARG A 147 2.45 3.60 -12.75
CA ARG A 147 1.40 4.02 -11.80
C ARG A 147 1.71 3.68 -10.33
N ASN A 148 2.69 2.81 -10.08
CA ASN A 148 3.05 2.32 -8.75
C ASN A 148 3.80 3.37 -7.91
#